data_AF-A0A3P7QT09-F1
#
_entry.id   AF-A0A3P7QT09-F1
#
_cell.length_a   1.000
_cell.length_b   1.000
_cell.length_c   1.000
_cell.angle_alpha   90.00
_cell.angle_beta   90.00
_cell.angle_gamma   90.00
#
_symmetry.space_group_name_H-M   'P 1'
#
loop_
_entity.id
_entity.type
_entity.pdbx_description
1 polymer ?
#
loop_
_entity_poly.entity_id
_entity_poly.type
_entity_poly.pdbx_seq_one_letter_code
_entity_poly.pdbx_strand_id
1 'polypeptide(L)' 'MTEQSGDAGSLSLPPPPRAAHGGGVIVSPLFRPQVHRRLMCRVFVFGGLNTSGPLNDFYYFDEGWFQ' A
#
# COMPACT_ATOMS: atom_id res chain seq x y z
N MET A 1 5.61 -4.70 26.66
CA MET A 1 6.41 -4.85 25.42
C MET A 1 5.78 -5.98 24.65
N THR A 2 4.95 -5.67 23.66
CA THR A 2 4.37 -6.68 22.78
C THR A 2 5.10 -6.56 21.47
N GLU A 3 5.96 -7.53 21.20
CA GLU A 3 6.66 -7.66 19.93
C GLU A 3 5.61 -7.95 18.85
N GLN A 4 5.33 -6.97 17.98
CA GLN A 4 4.69 -7.25 16.70
C GLN A 4 5.82 -7.52 15.71
N SER A 5 6.17 -8.80 15.61
CA SER A 5 6.93 -9.39 14.53
C SER A 5 6.32 -8.96 13.20
N GLY A 6 7.16 -8.39 12.33
CA GLY A 6 6.76 -7.99 10.99
C GLY A 6 6.21 -9.15 10.19
N ASP A 7 5.13 -8.89 9.46
CA ASP A 7 4.72 -9.74 8.35
C ASP A 7 4.74 -8.90 7.07
N ALA A 8 5.37 -9.50 6.07
CA ALA A 8 5.64 -8.89 4.78
C ALA A 8 4.35 -8.54 4.06
N GLY A 9 4.43 -7.55 3.17
CA GLY A 9 3.32 -7.20 2.28
C GLY A 9 2.70 -8.44 1.62
N SER A 10 1.43 -8.67 1.91
CA SER A 10 0.59 -9.74 1.35
C SER A 10 -0.80 -9.12 1.14
N LEU A 11 -1.10 -8.57 -0.03
CA LEU A 11 -1.79 -9.29 -1.12
C LEU A 11 -3.05 -10.02 -0.64
N SER A 12 -4.15 -9.30 -0.37
CA SER A 12 -5.53 -9.80 -0.66
C SER A 12 -6.65 -8.90 -0.16
N LEU A 13 -6.43 -8.05 0.85
CA LEU A 13 -7.53 -7.30 1.47
C LEU A 13 -7.36 -5.79 1.32
N PRO A 14 -8.44 -5.06 0.96
CA PRO A 14 -8.41 -3.61 0.97
C PRO A 14 -8.09 -3.12 2.38
N PRO A 15 -7.45 -1.94 2.51
CA PRO A 15 -7.21 -1.35 3.81
C PRO A 15 -8.55 -1.16 4.54
N PRO A 16 -8.62 -1.42 5.86
CA PRO A 16 -9.78 -1.10 6.67
C PRO A 16 -10.22 0.36 6.50
N PRO A 17 -11.51 0.70 6.72
CA PRO A 17 -11.97 2.09 6.70
C PRO A 17 -11.12 2.97 7.62
N ARG A 18 -10.66 4.11 7.08
CA ARG A 18 -9.77 5.06 7.75
C ARG A 18 -9.93 6.46 7.17
N ALA A 19 -9.77 7.48 8.01
CA ALA A 19 -9.70 8.87 7.62
C ALA A 19 -8.35 9.48 8.05
N ALA A 20 -8.06 10.71 7.61
CA ALA A 20 -6.84 11.45 7.98
C ALA A 20 -5.54 10.66 7.74
N HIS A 21 -5.53 9.75 6.75
CA HIS A 21 -4.36 8.98 6.38
C HIS A 21 -3.41 9.82 5.53
N GLY A 22 -2.13 9.47 5.56
CA GLY A 22 -1.16 9.97 4.60
C GLY A 22 -1.24 9.18 3.29
N GLY A 23 -0.97 9.85 2.18
CA GLY A 23 -0.99 9.25 0.85
C GLY A 23 0.19 9.70 0.00
N GLY A 24 0.62 8.84 -0.92
CA GLY A 24 1.68 9.15 -1.88
C GLY A 24 1.48 8.40 -3.19
N VAL A 25 1.90 9.01 -4.30
CA VAL A 25 1.89 8.38 -5.62
C VAL A 25 3.30 8.37 -6.16
N ILE A 26 3.80 7.19 -6.53
CA ILE A 26 5.07 7.04 -7.22
C ILE A 26 4.79 6.51 -8.62
N VAL A 27 5.28 7.23 -9.62
CA VAL A 27 5.30 6.77 -11.01
C VAL A 27 6.74 6.43 -11.35
N SER A 28 7.04 5.16 -11.59
CA SER A 28 8.40 4.74 -11.91
C SER A 28 8.42 3.59 -12.92
N PRO A 29 9.55 3.41 -13.64
CA PRO A 29 9.80 2.18 -14.37
C PRO A 29 10.02 1.06 -13.35
N LEU A 30 8.97 0.31 -13.01
CA LEU A 30 9.14 -0.93 -12.27
C LEU A 30 9.75 -1.96 -13.24
N PHE A 31 10.99 -2.36 -12.96
CA PHE A 31 11.68 -3.42 -13.70
C PHE A 31 10.96 -4.75 -13.44
N ARG A 32 9.92 -5.05 -14.24
CA ARG A 32 9.46 -6.43 -14.42
C ARG A 32 10.28 -7.01 -15.58
N PRO A 33 11.04 -8.11 -15.37
CA PRO A 33 11.95 -8.64 -16.38
C PRO A 33 11.31 -9.02 -17.72
N GLN A 34 9.98 -9.01 -17.86
CA GLN A 34 9.28 -9.57 -19.03
C GLN A 34 8.27 -8.65 -19.72
N VAL A 35 8.06 -7.41 -19.28
CA VAL A 35 7.08 -6.53 -19.94
C VAL A 35 7.72 -5.19 -20.23
N HIS A 36 7.66 -4.78 -21.50
CA HIS A 36 7.99 -3.48 -22.06
C HIS A 36 8.02 -2.35 -21.01
N ARG A 37 9.04 -1.48 -21.08
CA ARG A 37 9.24 -0.28 -20.23
C ARG A 37 7.97 0.56 -20.12
N ARG A 38 7.06 0.15 -19.26
CA ARG A 38 5.80 0.83 -18.97
C ARG A 38 5.96 1.47 -17.60
N LEU A 39 5.67 2.76 -17.54
CA LEU A 39 5.56 3.46 -16.27
C LEU A 39 4.43 2.79 -15.50
N MET A 40 4.72 2.36 -14.27
CA MET A 40 3.73 1.84 -13.35
C MET A 40 3.43 2.92 -12.32
N CYS A 41 2.15 3.21 -12.10
CA CYS A 41 1.72 4.01 -10.98
C CYS A 41 1.54 3.12 -9.75
N ARG A 42 2.13 3.51 -8.63
CA ARG A 42 1.92 2.90 -7.32
C ARG A 42 1.34 3.93 -6.36
N VAL A 43 0.18 3.61 -5.80
CA VAL A 43 -0.48 4.42 -4.77
C VAL A 43 -0.13 3.85 -3.41
N PHE A 44 0.20 4.71 -2.45
CA PHE A 44 0.51 4.37 -1.07
C PHE A 44 -0.49 5.00 -0.12
N VAL A 45 -0.85 4.26 0.92
CA VAL A 45 -1.71 4.71 2.02
C VAL A 45 -1.01 4.34 3.32
N PHE A 46 -0.78 5.30 4.22
CA PHE A 46 -0.11 5.05 5.49
C PHE A 46 -0.82 5.71 6.66
N GLY A 47 -0.96 4.93 7.74
CA GLY A 47 -1.62 5.32 8.97
C GLY A 47 -3.06 5.78 8.80
N GLY A 48 -3.41 6.84 9.53
CA GLY A 48 -4.77 7.39 9.62
C GLY A 48 -5.44 7.07 10.96
N LEU A 49 -6.75 7.30 11.00
CA LEU A 49 -7.60 7.10 12.17
C LEU A 49 -8.84 6.29 11.79
N ASN A 50 -9.21 5.33 12.63
CA ASN A 50 -10.51 4.66 12.56
C ASN A 50 -11.20 4.64 13.93
N THR A 51 -12.31 3.93 14.05
CA THR A 51 -13.10 3.82 15.30
C THR A 51 -12.33 3.19 16.45
N SER A 52 -11.25 2.46 16.17
CA SER A 52 -10.38 1.84 17.19
C SER A 52 -9.19 2.73 17.57
N GLY A 53 -8.97 3.85 16.88
CA GLY A 53 -7.92 4.81 17.16
C GLY A 53 -6.92 5.01 16.01
N PRO A 54 -5.70 5.50 16.30
CA PRO A 54 -4.68 5.74 15.30
C PRO A 54 -4.10 4.44 14.75
N LEU A 55 -3.77 4.47 13.47
CA LEU A 55 -3.25 3.32 12.71
C LEU A 55 -1.77 3.53 12.39
N ASN A 56 -1.02 2.44 12.46
CA ASN A 56 0.42 2.38 12.16
C ASN A 56 0.71 1.31 11.09
N ASP A 57 -0.16 1.22 10.10
CA ASP A 57 -0.09 0.29 8.97
C ASP A 57 0.25 1.01 7.66
N PHE A 58 0.65 0.23 6.65
CA PHE A 58 1.09 0.71 5.35
C PHE A 58 0.56 -0.19 4.24
N TYR A 59 -0.08 0.41 3.23
CA TYR A 59 -0.64 -0.27 2.07
C TYR A 59 -0.11 0.33 0.78
N TYR A 60 -0.04 -0.49 -0.27
CA TYR A 60 0.21 0.00 -1.63
C TYR A 60 -0.61 -0.75 -2.67
N PHE A 61 -0.85 -0.10 -3.81
CA PHE A 61 -1.57 -0.63 -4.96
C PHE A 61 -0.76 -0.34 -6.23
N ASP A 62 -0.51 -1.35 -7.07
CA ASP A 62 0.02 -1.09 -8.43
C ASP A 62 -1.14 -0.90 -9.43
N GLU A 63 -0.94 -0.02 -10.40
CA GLU A 63 -1.79 0.10 -11.58
C GLU A 63 -1.73 -1.20 -12.39
N GLY A 64 -2.79 -2.01 -12.31
CA GLY A 64 -2.89 -3.34 -12.94
C GLY A 64 -3.51 -4.43 -12.06
N TRP A 65 -3.75 -4.15 -10.78
CA TRP A 65 -4.47 -5.05 -9.86
C TRP A 65 -6.00 -5.03 -10.00
N PHE A 66 -6.54 -4.21 -10.93
CA PHE A 66 -7.96 -4.25 -11.32
C PHE A 66 -8.08 -5.01 -12.65
N GLN A 67 -8.07 -6.33 -12.58
CA GLN A 67 -8.48 -7.23 -13.67
C GLN A 67 -9.51 -8.21 -13.13
#